data_AF-A0A1K0GRJ4-F1
#
_entry.id   AF-A0A1K0GRJ4-F1
#
_cell.length_a   1.000
_cell.length_b   1.000
_cell.length_c   1.000
_cell.angle_alpha   90.00
_cell.angle_beta   90.00
_cell.angle_gamma   90.00
#
_symmetry.space_group_name_H-M   'P 1'
#
loop_
_entity.id
_entity.type
_entity.pdbx_description
1 polymer ?
#
loop_
_entity_poly.entity_id
_entity_poly.type
_entity_poly.pdbx_seq_one_letter_code
_entity_poly.pdbx_strand_id
1 'polypeptide(L)'
;MLALKSQLIGAALVLAFCAENLYSAHGYRWDYECPSYSKLLPRNTDYRKRCEAETGPDGADPKWPCFTFWNGDLNNVVADSSASGKAPDKFFLIKDGSKKDFTTVDPTKDFSVQWYQGDVQMSYSDFDKEKGCFKITLKHSSDDDLRIWVSAENSKERDIDTWKREETSKTLCTKWVHIHIKYDGQDW
;
A
#
# COMPACT_ATOMS: atom_id res chain seq x y z
N MET A 1 -70.76 22.99 -31.40
CA MET A 1 -70.75 21.91 -30.40
C MET A 1 -69.95 20.76 -30.96
N LEU A 2 -68.79 20.45 -30.38
CA LEU A 2 -68.38 19.11 -29.95
C LEU A 2 -67.00 19.25 -29.32
N ALA A 3 -66.96 19.07 -28.01
CA ALA A 3 -65.75 18.98 -27.22
C ALA A 3 -65.14 17.59 -27.39
N LEU A 4 -63.82 17.49 -27.55
CA LEU A 4 -63.11 16.26 -27.25
C LEU A 4 -61.99 16.57 -26.26
N LYS A 5 -62.18 16.02 -25.05
CA LYS A 5 -61.20 15.96 -23.97
C LYS A 5 -60.12 14.95 -24.37
N SER A 6 -58.85 15.32 -24.23
CA SER A 6 -57.76 14.35 -24.16
C SER A 6 -57.00 14.59 -22.87
N GLN A 7 -57.29 13.75 -21.89
CA GLN A 7 -56.50 13.59 -20.67
C GLN A 7 -55.41 12.55 -20.91
N LEU A 8 -54.27 12.79 -20.26
CA LEU A 8 -53.27 11.84 -19.77
C LEU A 8 -52.50 11.03 -20.83
N ILE A 9 -51.16 11.11 -20.74
CA ILE A 9 -50.20 9.99 -20.61
C ILE A 9 -48.80 10.61 -20.65
N GLY A 10 -47.92 10.26 -19.70
CA GLY A 10 -46.49 10.54 -19.88
C GLY A 10 -45.61 10.72 -18.64
N ALA A 11 -45.94 10.16 -17.48
CA ALA A 11 -44.97 9.97 -16.40
C ALA A 11 -44.78 8.48 -16.17
N ALA A 12 -43.69 7.91 -16.70
CA ALA A 12 -42.99 6.72 -16.20
C ALA A 12 -41.88 6.33 -17.19
N LEU A 13 -40.67 6.82 -16.96
CA LEU A 13 -39.45 6.22 -17.51
C LEU A 13 -38.59 5.80 -16.30
N VAL A 14 -39.08 4.76 -15.63
CA VAL A 14 -38.41 4.08 -14.53
C VAL A 14 -37.48 3.04 -15.14
N LEU A 15 -36.18 3.30 -14.98
CA LEU A 15 -35.11 2.34 -14.69
C LEU A 15 -35.38 0.88 -15.16
N ALA A 16 -34.94 0.56 -16.37
CA ALA A 16 -34.79 -0.81 -16.84
C ALA A 16 -33.35 -1.02 -17.32
N PHE A 17 -32.43 -1.22 -16.39
CA PHE A 17 -31.19 -1.97 -16.63
C PHE A 17 -30.83 -2.66 -15.31
N CYS A 18 -30.62 -3.97 -15.38
CA CYS A 18 -30.31 -4.92 -14.30
C CYS A 18 -31.46 -5.82 -13.79
N ALA A 19 -32.22 -6.41 -14.70
CA ALA A 19 -32.72 -7.79 -14.60
C ALA A 19 -33.08 -8.17 -16.04
N GLU A 20 -32.44 -9.14 -16.69
CA GLU A 20 -32.63 -10.57 -16.46
C GLU A 20 -31.39 -11.33 -16.97
N ASN A 21 -31.00 -12.37 -16.25
CA ASN A 21 -30.64 -13.67 -16.85
C ASN A 21 -30.53 -14.71 -15.72
N LEU A 22 -31.67 -15.34 -15.42
CA LEU A 22 -31.74 -16.63 -14.75
C LEU A 22 -31.59 -17.71 -15.83
N TYR A 23 -30.37 -18.21 -16.02
CA TYR A 23 -30.16 -19.55 -16.56
C TYR A 23 -29.20 -20.30 -15.65
N SER A 24 -29.74 -21.37 -15.09
CA SER A 24 -29.06 -22.30 -14.21
C SER A 24 -27.99 -23.06 -15.00
N ALA A 25 -26.73 -22.76 -14.70
CA ALA A 25 -25.63 -23.68 -14.88
C ALA A 25 -24.97 -23.81 -13.51
N HIS A 26 -24.81 -25.04 -13.03
CA HIS A 26 -23.82 -25.40 -12.01
C HIS A 26 -22.40 -25.19 -12.58
N GLY A 27 -22.12 -23.99 -13.07
CA GLY A 27 -20.77 -23.53 -13.34
C GLY A 27 -20.18 -23.18 -12.00
N TYR A 28 -18.98 -23.68 -11.74
CA TYR A 28 -18.12 -23.17 -10.68
C TYR A 28 -18.03 -21.65 -10.86
N ARG A 29 -18.88 -20.93 -10.13
CA ARG A 29 -18.80 -19.49 -10.01
C ARG A 29 -17.56 -19.26 -9.18
N TRP A 30 -16.42 -19.19 -9.87
CA TRP A 30 -15.27 -18.47 -9.35
C TRP A 30 -15.80 -17.06 -9.13
N ASP A 31 -16.30 -16.80 -7.93
CA ASP A 31 -16.44 -15.45 -7.41
C ASP A 31 -15.00 -14.95 -7.33
N TYR A 32 -14.49 -14.47 -8.48
CA TYR A 32 -13.27 -13.69 -8.56
C TYR A 32 -13.60 -12.39 -7.84
N GLU A 33 -13.56 -12.42 -6.51
CA GLU A 33 -13.50 -11.21 -5.72
C GLU A 33 -12.27 -10.44 -6.22
N CYS A 34 -12.52 -9.34 -6.92
CA CYS A 34 -11.46 -8.45 -7.37
C CYS A 34 -10.61 -8.11 -6.14
N PRO A 35 -9.28 -8.33 -6.16
CA PRO A 35 -8.44 -8.02 -5.03
C PRO A 35 -8.66 -6.58 -4.58
N SER A 36 -9.01 -6.39 -3.31
CA SER A 36 -9.27 -5.06 -2.76
C SER A 36 -7.96 -4.39 -2.37
N TYR A 37 -7.36 -3.64 -3.29
CA TYR A 37 -6.15 -2.86 -3.03
C TYR A 37 -6.43 -1.61 -2.18
N SER A 38 -5.46 -1.22 -1.37
CA SER A 38 -5.52 -0.01 -0.55
C SER A 38 -5.47 1.26 -1.41
N LYS A 39 -6.44 2.15 -1.19
CA LYS A 39 -6.49 3.47 -1.85
C LYS A 39 -5.52 4.45 -1.19
N LEU A 40 -4.22 4.32 -1.46
CA LEU A 40 -3.21 5.22 -0.92
C LEU A 40 -3.09 6.48 -1.78
N LEU A 41 -3.69 7.58 -1.32
CA LEU A 41 -3.70 8.85 -2.04
C LEU A 41 -2.48 9.72 -1.69
N PRO A 42 -1.95 10.50 -2.66
CA PRO A 42 -0.88 11.46 -2.40
C PRO A 42 -1.22 12.50 -1.33
N ARG A 43 -0.27 12.75 -0.43
CA ARG A 43 -0.31 13.74 0.66
C ARG A 43 1.02 14.50 0.73
N ASN A 44 1.44 15.05 -0.42
CA ASN A 44 2.76 15.65 -0.63
C ASN A 44 3.20 16.61 0.49
N THR A 45 2.34 17.58 0.85
CA THR A 45 2.68 18.58 1.86
C THR A 45 3.01 17.96 3.22
N ASP A 46 2.27 16.94 3.64
CA ASP A 46 2.51 16.26 4.92
C ASP A 46 3.76 15.38 4.84
N TYR A 47 3.95 14.67 3.73
CA TYR A 47 5.17 13.89 3.48
C TYR A 47 6.42 14.76 3.56
N ARG A 48 6.43 15.91 2.87
CA ARG A 48 7.60 16.80 2.80
C ARG A 48 7.98 17.35 4.18
N LYS A 49 7.00 17.67 5.03
CA LYS A 49 7.26 18.08 6.42
C LYS A 49 8.00 17.02 7.24
N ARG A 50 7.78 15.73 6.93
CA ARG A 50 8.41 14.61 7.65
C ARG A 50 9.75 14.20 7.05
N CYS A 51 9.88 14.23 5.74
CA CYS A 51 11.02 13.62 5.05
C CYS A 51 11.98 14.62 4.40
N GLU A 52 11.49 15.76 3.88
CA GLU A 52 12.26 16.66 3.00
C GLU A 52 12.51 18.07 3.57
N ALA A 53 11.87 18.46 4.67
CA ALA A 53 12.08 19.77 5.28
C ALA A 53 13.52 19.93 5.79
N GLU A 54 14.14 21.09 5.50
CA GLU A 54 15.50 21.41 5.94
C GLU A 54 15.62 21.37 7.47
N THR A 55 16.81 21.07 8.00
CA THR A 55 17.04 20.91 9.44
C THR A 55 16.77 22.22 10.21
N GLY A 56 16.03 22.13 11.31
CA GLY A 56 15.56 23.27 12.12
C GLY A 56 14.44 22.84 13.09
N PRO A 57 13.87 23.74 13.89
CA PRO A 57 12.75 23.42 14.79
C PRO A 57 11.49 22.93 14.05
N ASP A 58 11.31 23.37 12.80
CA ASP A 58 10.27 22.91 11.87
C ASP A 58 10.80 21.89 10.84
N GLY A 59 12.04 21.44 11.02
CA GLY A 59 12.75 20.57 10.09
C GLY A 59 12.34 19.12 10.16
N ALA A 60 12.70 18.36 9.13
CA ALA A 60 12.37 16.94 9.05
C ALA A 60 13.17 16.15 10.10
N ASP A 61 12.50 15.71 11.16
CA ASP A 61 13.08 14.93 12.26
C ASP A 61 13.98 13.80 11.71
N PRO A 62 15.30 13.79 12.04
CA PRO A 62 16.23 12.79 11.53
C PRO A 62 15.91 11.37 11.99
N LYS A 63 15.08 11.21 13.03
CA LYS A 63 14.64 9.91 13.55
C LYS A 63 13.34 9.42 12.93
N TRP A 64 12.69 10.24 12.09
CA TRP A 64 11.42 9.88 11.45
C TRP A 64 11.65 9.03 10.20
N PRO A 65 11.19 7.76 10.17
CA PRO A 65 11.48 6.87 9.05
C PRO A 65 10.78 7.31 7.76
N CYS A 66 11.51 7.27 6.66
CA CYS A 66 11.06 7.58 5.32
C CYS A 66 11.47 6.43 4.39
N PHE A 67 10.55 6.01 3.55
CA PHE A 67 10.71 4.83 2.71
C PHE A 67 10.68 5.25 1.24
N THR A 68 11.58 4.68 0.44
CA THR A 68 11.63 4.90 -1.00
C THR A 68 11.85 3.59 -1.73
N PHE A 69 11.12 3.37 -2.82
CA PHE A 69 11.29 2.20 -3.68
C PHE A 69 12.35 2.47 -4.74
N TRP A 70 13.49 1.78 -4.62
CA TRP A 70 14.43 1.66 -5.74
C TRP A 70 13.91 0.68 -6.79
N ASN A 71 13.12 -0.32 -6.39
CA ASN A 71 12.31 -1.12 -7.32
C ASN A 71 10.96 -1.53 -6.71
N GLY A 72 9.89 -1.55 -7.51
CA GLY A 72 8.50 -1.68 -7.05
C GLY A 72 7.82 -0.34 -6.72
N ASP A 73 6.58 -0.37 -6.22
CA ASP A 73 5.80 0.79 -5.79
C ASP A 73 4.58 0.37 -4.95
N LEU A 74 3.72 1.31 -4.54
CA LEU A 74 2.48 1.04 -3.77
C LEU A 74 1.19 1.08 -4.62
N ASN A 75 1.24 0.82 -5.93
CA ASN A 75 0.04 0.89 -6.77
C ASN A 75 -0.96 -0.23 -6.52
N ASN A 76 -0.48 -1.46 -6.31
CA ASN A 76 -1.30 -2.66 -6.17
C ASN A 76 -0.97 -3.39 -4.85
N VAL A 77 -1.15 -2.68 -3.73
CA VAL A 77 -0.83 -3.20 -2.40
C VAL A 77 -2.05 -3.33 -1.52
N VAL A 78 -1.99 -4.30 -0.61
CA VAL A 78 -2.84 -4.32 0.59
C VAL A 78 -1.98 -3.77 1.72
N ALA A 79 -2.29 -2.55 2.14
CA ALA A 79 -1.62 -1.89 3.24
C ALA A 79 -2.54 -1.90 4.47
N ASP A 80 -2.01 -2.33 5.60
CA ASP A 80 -2.71 -2.37 6.87
C ASP A 80 -1.89 -1.62 7.94
N SER A 81 -2.60 -0.98 8.87
CA SER A 81 -1.99 -0.37 10.05
C SER A 81 -2.76 -0.85 11.26
N SER A 82 -2.08 -1.48 12.22
CA SER A 82 -2.66 -1.89 13.50
C SER A 82 -3.21 -0.69 14.30
N ALA A 83 -2.90 0.52 13.83
CA ALA A 83 -3.01 1.77 14.54
C ALA A 83 -4.41 2.29 14.88
N SER A 84 -5.50 1.97 14.16
CA SER A 84 -6.70 2.82 14.39
C SER A 84 -8.09 2.41 13.89
N GLY A 85 -8.31 1.31 13.16
CA GLY A 85 -9.60 1.12 12.49
C GLY A 85 -9.95 2.27 11.51
N LYS A 86 -8.97 3.12 11.18
CA LYS A 86 -9.05 4.10 10.10
C LYS A 86 -8.57 3.43 8.83
N ALA A 87 -9.14 3.86 7.71
CA ALA A 87 -8.69 3.41 6.41
C ALA A 87 -7.19 3.73 6.21
N PRO A 88 -6.44 2.87 5.49
CA PRO A 88 -4.99 3.01 5.28
C PRO A 88 -4.59 4.37 4.69
N ASP A 89 -5.46 4.99 3.90
CA ASP A 89 -5.29 6.31 3.27
C ASP A 89 -5.04 7.45 4.28
N LYS A 90 -5.51 7.30 5.51
CA LYS A 90 -5.31 8.29 6.59
C LYS A 90 -4.00 8.08 7.35
N PHE A 91 -3.42 6.88 7.29
CA PHE A 91 -2.22 6.53 8.03
C PHE A 91 -0.94 6.78 7.22
N PHE A 92 -0.94 6.39 5.95
CA PHE A 92 0.21 6.57 5.08
C PHE A 92 0.26 8.00 4.49
N LEU A 93 1.47 8.55 4.43
CA LEU A 93 1.77 9.82 3.77
C LEU A 93 2.55 9.51 2.49
N ILE A 94 1.85 9.49 1.36
CA ILE A 94 2.47 9.23 0.05
C ILE A 94 2.95 10.54 -0.56
N LYS A 95 4.17 10.59 -1.10
CA LYS A 95 4.73 11.82 -1.67
C LYS A 95 3.93 12.33 -2.87
N ASP A 96 3.68 11.48 -3.85
CA ASP A 96 3.05 11.84 -5.12
C ASP A 96 2.40 10.63 -5.81
N GLY A 97 1.88 10.85 -7.02
CA GLY A 97 1.19 9.82 -7.80
C GLY A 97 2.05 8.64 -8.25
N SER A 98 3.39 8.73 -8.18
CA SER A 98 4.27 7.59 -8.47
C SER A 98 4.19 6.51 -7.40
N LYS A 99 3.78 6.90 -6.18
CA LYS A 99 3.74 6.04 -4.99
C LYS A 99 5.05 5.30 -4.71
N LYS A 100 6.17 5.91 -5.10
CA LYS A 100 7.54 5.45 -4.84
C LYS A 100 8.08 5.85 -3.47
N ASP A 101 7.53 6.89 -2.88
CA ASP A 101 7.99 7.43 -1.61
C ASP A 101 6.85 7.55 -0.61
N PHE A 102 7.07 7.09 0.61
CA PHE A 102 6.10 7.21 1.68
C PHE A 102 6.71 7.32 3.08
N THR A 103 5.88 7.76 4.01
CA THR A 103 6.10 7.66 5.46
C THR A 103 4.74 7.48 6.14
N THR A 104 4.68 7.56 7.47
CA THR A 104 3.44 7.45 8.24
C THR A 104 3.12 8.76 8.95
N VAL A 105 1.87 8.91 9.39
CA VAL A 105 1.45 10.04 10.24
C VAL A 105 2.03 9.93 11.66
N ASP A 106 2.22 8.70 12.14
CA ASP A 106 2.74 8.36 13.46
C ASP A 106 3.70 7.16 13.34
N PRO A 107 5.01 7.33 13.58
CA PRO A 107 6.01 6.28 13.42
C PRO A 107 5.95 5.28 14.57
N THR A 108 5.19 5.53 15.64
CA THR A 108 5.03 4.55 16.74
C THR A 108 4.06 3.43 16.43
N LYS A 109 3.41 3.48 15.27
CA LYS A 109 2.35 2.56 14.90
C LYS A 109 2.85 1.56 13.89
N ASP A 110 2.59 0.29 14.18
CA ASP A 110 2.96 -0.78 13.29
C ASP A 110 2.12 -0.73 12.02
N PHE A 111 2.73 -1.19 10.93
CA PHE A 111 2.04 -1.36 9.68
C PHE A 111 2.59 -2.55 8.91
N SER A 112 1.79 -3.04 7.96
CA SER A 112 2.23 -4.00 6.97
C SER A 112 1.80 -3.56 5.57
N VAL A 113 2.60 -3.94 4.59
CA VAL A 113 2.30 -3.76 3.18
C VAL A 113 2.52 -5.10 2.51
N GLN A 114 1.53 -5.53 1.73
CA GLN A 114 1.54 -6.77 0.99
C GLN A 114 1.40 -6.47 -0.50
N TRP A 115 2.24 -7.11 -1.30
CA TRP A 115 2.19 -7.08 -2.77
C TRP A 115 1.75 -8.45 -3.27
N TYR A 116 1.31 -8.50 -4.53
CA TYR A 116 1.04 -9.76 -5.24
C TYR A 116 0.16 -10.71 -4.42
N GLN A 117 -0.99 -10.22 -3.93
CA GLN A 117 -1.94 -11.03 -3.14
C GLN A 117 -1.37 -11.64 -1.85
N GLY A 118 -0.28 -11.09 -1.30
CA GLY A 118 0.33 -11.56 -0.06
C GLY A 118 1.62 -12.35 -0.26
N ASP A 119 2.03 -12.62 -1.51
CA ASP A 119 3.25 -13.35 -1.82
C ASP A 119 4.52 -12.62 -1.38
N VAL A 120 4.47 -11.29 -1.29
CA VAL A 120 5.56 -10.47 -0.75
C VAL A 120 5.02 -9.54 0.31
N GLN A 121 5.67 -9.49 1.47
CA GLN A 121 5.21 -8.66 2.58
C GLN A 121 6.38 -7.95 3.25
N MET A 122 6.10 -6.73 3.71
CA MET A 122 6.96 -5.98 4.62
C MET A 122 6.12 -5.54 5.81
N SER A 123 6.62 -5.75 7.03
CA SER A 123 6.07 -5.16 8.24
C SER A 123 7.08 -4.27 8.95
N TYR A 124 6.55 -3.27 9.63
CA TYR A 124 7.27 -2.29 10.43
C TYR A 124 6.72 -2.33 11.85
N SER A 125 7.60 -2.37 12.85
CA SER A 125 7.20 -2.37 14.27
C SER A 125 8.29 -1.79 15.19
N ASP A 126 7.96 -1.69 16.48
CA ASP A 126 8.92 -1.47 17.57
C ASP A 126 9.74 -0.17 17.43
N PHE A 127 9.09 0.93 17.04
CA PHE A 127 9.78 2.21 16.90
C PHE A 127 10.22 2.81 18.24
N ASP A 128 11.52 2.98 18.40
CA ASP A 128 12.17 3.69 19.50
C ASP A 128 12.34 5.17 19.11
N LYS A 129 11.50 6.04 19.67
CA LYS A 129 11.56 7.50 19.43
C LYS A 129 12.89 8.13 19.84
N GLU A 130 13.55 7.61 20.85
CA GLU A 130 14.79 8.19 21.36
C GLU A 130 15.94 7.88 20.41
N LYS A 131 15.96 6.68 19.84
CA LYS A 131 17.04 6.25 18.94
C LYS A 131 16.71 6.41 17.45
N GLY A 132 15.44 6.58 17.08
CA GLY A 132 15.01 6.51 15.68
C GLY A 132 15.16 5.12 15.07
N CYS A 133 15.11 4.08 15.91
CA CYS A 133 15.26 2.69 15.47
C CYS A 133 13.90 2.01 15.35
N PHE A 134 13.77 1.07 14.43
CA PHE A 134 12.55 0.29 14.21
C PHE A 134 12.90 -1.08 13.65
N LYS A 135 12.00 -2.03 13.81
CA LYS A 135 12.13 -3.38 13.24
C LYS A 135 11.44 -3.43 11.88
N ILE A 136 12.13 -3.98 10.89
CA ILE A 136 11.55 -4.39 9.62
C ILE A 136 11.56 -5.91 9.56
N THR A 137 10.43 -6.50 9.17
CA THR A 137 10.34 -7.92 8.81
C THR A 137 9.91 -8.02 7.36
N LEU A 138 10.63 -8.83 6.59
CA LEU A 138 10.32 -9.15 5.20
C LEU A 138 9.86 -10.61 5.14
N LYS A 139 8.81 -10.86 4.36
CA LYS A 139 8.35 -12.21 4.05
C LYS A 139 8.14 -12.38 2.56
N HIS A 140 8.35 -13.60 2.08
CA HIS A 140 7.86 -14.02 0.78
C HIS A 140 7.32 -15.46 0.84
N SER A 141 6.47 -15.84 -0.11
CA SER A 141 6.03 -17.24 -0.27
C SER A 141 7.17 -18.12 -0.78
N SER A 142 7.21 -19.37 -0.31
CA SER A 142 8.33 -20.31 -0.49
C SER A 142 8.65 -20.66 -1.95
N ASP A 143 7.64 -20.55 -2.82
CA ASP A 143 7.68 -21.05 -4.20
C ASP A 143 7.87 -19.94 -5.23
N ASP A 144 8.08 -18.70 -4.79
CA ASP A 144 8.00 -17.53 -5.67
C ASP A 144 9.38 -17.01 -6.08
N ASP A 145 9.49 -16.69 -7.37
CA ASP A 145 10.64 -16.00 -7.98
C ASP A 145 10.75 -14.56 -7.47
N LEU A 146 9.76 -14.08 -6.71
CA LEU A 146 9.75 -12.76 -6.10
C LEU A 146 10.66 -12.68 -4.87
N ARG A 147 11.53 -11.67 -4.88
CA ARG A 147 12.44 -11.32 -3.80
C ARG A 147 12.20 -9.90 -3.33
N ILE A 148 12.25 -9.72 -2.02
CA ILE A 148 12.26 -8.41 -1.37
C ILE A 148 13.54 -8.24 -0.53
N TRP A 149 14.14 -7.06 -0.62
CA TRP A 149 15.21 -6.66 0.29
C TRP A 149 15.10 -5.17 0.60
N VAL A 150 15.72 -4.79 1.71
CA VAL A 150 15.86 -3.39 2.10
C VAL A 150 17.31 -3.04 2.40
N SER A 151 17.65 -1.78 2.16
CA SER A 151 18.93 -1.18 2.51
C SER A 151 18.69 0.12 3.27
N ALA A 152 19.47 0.36 4.32
CA ALA A 152 19.51 1.65 5.00
C ALA A 152 20.25 2.69 4.15
N GLU A 153 19.97 3.98 4.38
CA GLU A 153 20.51 5.14 3.64
C GLU A 153 22.02 5.04 3.31
N ASN A 154 22.82 4.63 4.31
CA ASN A 154 24.28 4.61 4.22
C ASN A 154 24.85 3.20 3.99
N SER A 155 24.00 2.23 3.68
CA SER A 155 24.43 0.86 3.42
C SER A 155 24.81 0.69 1.96
N LYS A 156 26.01 0.14 1.74
CA LYS A 156 26.46 -0.28 0.39
C LYS A 156 25.89 -1.64 -0.01
N GLU A 157 25.25 -2.33 0.94
CA GLU A 157 24.78 -3.70 0.80
C GLU A 157 23.30 -3.81 1.18
N ARG A 158 22.76 -5.03 1.07
CA ARG A 158 21.41 -5.36 1.51
C ARG A 158 21.42 -5.60 3.01
N ASP A 159 20.65 -4.81 3.75
CA ASP A 159 20.57 -4.96 5.20
C ASP A 159 19.71 -6.14 5.63
N ILE A 160 18.65 -6.42 4.86
CA ILE A 160 17.67 -7.49 5.06
C ILE A 160 17.26 -7.99 3.68
N ASP A 161 17.20 -9.31 3.48
CA ASP A 161 16.99 -9.92 2.16
C ASP A 161 16.32 -11.29 2.33
N THR A 162 15.23 -11.54 1.60
CA THR A 162 14.51 -12.83 1.62
C THR A 162 15.13 -13.92 0.76
N TRP A 163 16.30 -13.72 0.18
CA TRP A 163 16.95 -14.75 -0.63
C TRP A 163 17.20 -16.04 0.14
N LYS A 164 16.58 -17.12 -0.35
CA LYS A 164 16.61 -18.46 0.25
C LYS A 164 16.06 -18.51 1.68
N ARG A 165 15.22 -17.53 2.06
CA ARG A 165 14.61 -17.41 3.38
C ARG A 165 13.21 -16.81 3.27
N GLU A 166 12.20 -17.60 3.62
CA GLU A 166 10.80 -17.17 3.65
C GLU A 166 10.59 -15.91 4.49
N GLU A 167 11.34 -15.75 5.58
CA GLU A 167 11.25 -14.60 6.47
C GLU A 167 12.63 -14.12 6.93
N THR A 168 12.81 -12.80 6.94
CA THR A 168 13.99 -12.15 7.54
C THR A 168 13.60 -10.89 8.28
N SER A 169 14.38 -10.52 9.30
CA SER A 169 14.02 -9.43 10.19
C SER A 169 15.25 -8.75 10.77
N LYS A 170 15.23 -7.41 10.92
CA LYS A 170 16.34 -6.64 11.49
C LYS A 170 15.83 -5.31 12.06
N THR A 171 16.48 -4.84 13.12
CA THR A 171 16.31 -3.47 13.61
C THR A 171 17.22 -2.53 12.82
N LEU A 172 16.63 -1.50 12.22
CA LEU A 172 17.33 -0.45 11.49
C LEU A 172 17.23 0.85 12.28
N CYS A 173 18.32 1.61 12.33
CA CYS A 173 18.39 2.94 12.96
C CYS A 173 18.80 3.95 11.89
N THR A 174 17.86 4.26 10.99
CA THR A 174 18.12 5.10 9.83
C THR A 174 16.88 5.92 9.49
N LYS A 175 17.07 7.08 8.87
CA LYS A 175 15.97 7.86 8.34
C LYS A 175 15.42 7.23 7.07
N TRP A 176 16.31 6.95 6.10
CA TRP A 176 15.90 6.47 4.79
C TRP A 176 16.07 4.95 4.64
N VAL A 177 14.99 4.30 4.22
CA VAL A 177 14.97 2.87 3.88
C VAL A 177 14.67 2.73 2.40
N HIS A 178 15.56 2.05 1.69
CA HIS A 178 15.44 1.76 0.27
C HIS A 178 14.86 0.36 0.10
N ILE A 179 13.67 0.27 -0.50
CA ILE A 179 12.95 -0.98 -0.71
C ILE A 179 13.15 -1.43 -2.16
N HIS A 180 13.37 -2.73 -2.33
CA HIS A 180 13.39 -3.35 -3.63
C HIS A 180 12.52 -4.59 -3.64
N ILE A 181 11.70 -4.70 -4.68
CA ILE A 181 10.91 -5.89 -4.98
C ILE A 181 11.18 -6.25 -6.44
N LYS A 182 11.67 -7.45 -6.74
CA LYS A 182 11.89 -7.91 -8.12
C LYS A 182 11.68 -9.42 -8.24
N TYR A 183 11.46 -9.86 -9.47
CA TYR A 183 11.62 -11.26 -9.84
C TYR A 183 13.11 -11.57 -10.01
N ASP A 184 13.59 -12.60 -9.33
CA ASP A 184 14.97 -13.12 -9.37
C ASP A 184 15.08 -14.52 -9.98
N GLY A 185 13.97 -15.05 -10.52
CA GLY A 185 13.91 -16.38 -11.13
C GLY A 185 14.19 -16.46 -12.64
N GLN A 186 14.45 -15.35 -13.33
CA GLN A 186 14.79 -15.36 -14.76
C GLN A 186 15.93 -14.41 -15.09
N ASP A 187 17.11 -14.97 -15.29
CA ASP A 187 18.09 -14.41 -16.24
C ASP A 187 17.43 -14.46 -17.63
N TRP A 188 17.03 -13.32 -18.17
CA TRP A 188 16.62 -13.19 -19.58
C TRP A 188 17.82 -12.84 -20.46
#